data_AF-A0A3D5NTY3-F1
#
_entry.id   AF-A0A3D5NTY3-F1
#
_cell.length_a   1.000
_cell.length_b   1.000
_cell.length_c   1.000
_cell.angle_alpha   90.00
_cell.angle_beta   90.00
_cell.angle_gamma   90.00
#
_symmetry.space_group_name_H-M   'P 1'
#
loop_
_entity.id
_entity.type
_entity.pdbx_description
1 polymer ?
#
loop_
_entity_poly.entity_id
_entity_poly.type
_entity_poly.pdbx_seq_one_letter_code
_entity_poly.pdbx_strand_id
1 'polypeptide(L)'
;MDAIAVDYAVAIEYVQREPESYQISDVMLTNEPIAVAIKKDNTELHEKIDAALEEIRADGTLKAISEEWLGGDYTSDIDEELNVVE
;
A
#
# COMPACT_ATOMS: atom_id res chain seq x y z
N MET A 1 -2.91 -25.77 7.40
CA MET A 1 -3.08 -24.31 7.38
C MET A 1 -3.73 -24.02 6.06
N ASP A 2 -4.93 -23.45 6.11
CA ASP A 2 -5.81 -23.37 4.93
C ASP A 2 -5.83 -21.97 4.31
N ALA A 3 -5.39 -20.95 5.06
CA ALA A 3 -5.24 -19.57 4.62
C ALA A 3 -4.16 -18.84 5.44
N ILE A 4 -3.67 -17.73 4.90
CA ILE A 4 -2.74 -16.78 5.55
C ILE A 4 -3.36 -15.39 5.43
N ALA A 5 -3.36 -14.62 6.51
CA ALA A 5 -3.67 -13.19 6.47
C ALA A 5 -2.38 -12.41 6.22
N VAL A 6 -2.39 -11.52 5.23
CA VAL A 6 -1.21 -10.79 4.74
C VAL A 6 -1.64 -9.51 4.06
N ASP A 7 -0.76 -8.51 4.01
CA ASP A 7 -0.98 -7.27 3.27
C ASP A 7 -1.20 -7.56 1.78
N TYR A 8 -2.12 -6.81 1.15
CA TYR A 8 -2.54 -7.09 -0.22
C TYR A 8 -1.40 -6.99 -1.24
N ALA A 9 -0.53 -5.98 -1.10
CA ALA A 9 0.64 -5.82 -1.98
C ALA A 9 1.61 -7.03 -1.91
N VAL A 10 1.72 -7.65 -0.72
CA VAL A 10 2.53 -8.86 -0.54
C VAL A 10 1.81 -10.06 -1.13
N ALA A 11 0.48 -10.19 -0.97
CA ALA A 11 -0.30 -11.25 -1.60
C ALA A 11 -0.16 -11.27 -3.13
N ILE A 12 -0.13 -10.09 -3.77
CA ILE A 12 0.11 -9.96 -5.22
C ILE A 12 1.43 -10.62 -5.62
N GLU A 13 2.51 -10.35 -4.89
CA GLU A 13 3.84 -10.90 -5.17
C GLU A 13 3.87 -12.44 -5.07
N TYR A 14 3.28 -13.00 -4.01
CA TYR A 14 3.24 -14.45 -3.81
C TYR A 14 2.45 -15.16 -4.90
N VAL A 15 1.28 -14.61 -5.28
CA VAL A 15 0.44 -15.19 -6.33
C VAL A 15 1.07 -15.06 -7.71
N GLN A 16 1.78 -13.96 -7.99
CA GLN A 16 2.53 -13.81 -9.23
C GLN A 16 3.69 -14.81 -9.34
N ARG A 17 4.38 -15.11 -8.23
CA ARG A 17 5.52 -16.03 -8.20
C ARG A 17 5.12 -17.50 -8.21
N GLU A 18 4.04 -17.85 -7.51
CA GLU A 18 3.57 -19.23 -7.36
C GLU A 18 2.06 -19.36 -7.63
N PRO A 19 1.60 -19.08 -8.86
CA PRO A 19 0.18 -19.04 -9.20
C PRO A 19 -0.54 -20.41 -9.12
N GLU A 20 0.20 -21.52 -9.10
CA GLU A 20 -0.37 -22.86 -8.88
C GLU A 20 -0.56 -23.20 -7.40
N SER A 21 0.14 -22.48 -6.51
CA SER A 21 0.12 -22.70 -5.06
C SER A 21 -0.84 -21.78 -4.33
N TYR A 22 -0.98 -20.53 -4.81
CA TYR A 22 -1.72 -19.48 -4.10
C TYR A 22 -2.76 -18.80 -4.99
N GLN A 23 -3.82 -18.32 -4.34
CA GLN A 23 -4.81 -17.42 -4.90
C GLN A 23 -5.22 -16.40 -3.84
N ILE A 24 -5.60 -15.20 -4.27
CA ILE A 24 -6.14 -14.17 -3.37
C ILE A 24 -7.64 -14.45 -3.19
N SER A 25 -8.11 -14.47 -1.93
CA SER A 25 -9.54 -14.55 -1.61
C SER A 25 -10.23 -13.21 -1.91
N ASP A 26 -11.55 -13.26 -2.12
CA ASP A 26 -12.43 -12.09 -2.18
C ASP A 26 -12.63 -11.38 -0.83
N VAL A 27 -12.16 -11.97 0.28
CA VAL A 27 -12.24 -11.38 1.61
C VAL A 27 -11.07 -10.40 1.84
N MET A 28 -11.40 -9.13 2.02
CA MET A 28 -10.49 -8.07 2.49
C MET A 28 -10.83 -7.67 3.91
N LEU A 29 -9.82 -7.54 4.78
CA LEU A 29 -10.01 -7.17 6.18
C LEU A 29 -10.06 -5.66 6.37
N THR A 30 -9.09 -4.95 5.79
CA THR A 30 -8.89 -3.51 5.95
C THR A 30 -8.38 -2.90 4.65
N ASN A 31 -8.72 -1.63 4.44
CA ASN A 31 -8.11 -0.76 3.44
C ASN A 31 -7.32 0.33 4.18
N GLU A 32 -6.11 0.02 4.61
CA GLU A 32 -5.33 0.89 5.48
C GLU A 32 -4.27 1.70 4.73
N PRO A 33 -4.00 2.95 5.15
CA PRO A 33 -2.95 3.76 4.56
C PRO A 33 -1.58 3.24 5.00
N ILE A 34 -0.65 3.15 4.04
CA ILE A 34 0.76 2.87 4.30
C ILE A 34 1.54 4.19 4.26
N ALA A 35 2.35 4.43 5.30
CA ALA A 35 3.06 5.70 5.48
C ALA A 35 4.55 5.50 5.77
N VAL A 36 5.34 6.55 5.50
CA VAL A 36 6.75 6.62 5.87
C VAL A 36 6.86 7.06 7.32
N ALA A 37 7.29 6.16 8.21
CA ALA A 37 7.51 6.49 9.62
C ALA A 37 8.79 7.31 9.82
N ILE A 38 8.68 8.44 10.51
CA ILE A 38 9.80 9.31 10.89
C ILE A 38 9.78 9.62 12.39
N LYS A 39 10.85 10.24 12.89
CA LYS A 39 10.93 10.69 14.28
C LYS A 39 9.84 11.74 14.56
N LYS A 40 9.08 11.55 15.64
CA LYS A 40 7.87 12.32 16.01
C LYS A 40 7.97 13.84 15.87
N ASP A 41 9.11 14.43 16.20
CA ASP A 41 9.29 15.89 16.22
C ASP A 41 10.16 16.41 15.04
N ASN A 42 10.41 15.58 14.02
CA ASN A 42 11.22 15.97 12.86
C ASN A 42 10.35 16.61 11.76
N THR A 43 9.86 17.81 12.02
CA THR A 43 8.92 18.53 11.13
C THR A 43 9.54 18.88 9.78
N GLU A 44 10.83 19.22 9.74
CA GLU A 44 11.50 19.55 8.47
C GLU A 44 11.54 18.34 7.53
N LEU A 45 11.81 17.14 8.05
CA LEU A 45 11.81 15.93 7.24
C LEU A 45 10.39 15.52 6.83
N HIS A 46 9.43 15.66 7.75
CA HIS A 46 8.01 15.43 7.49
C HIS A 46 7.54 16.22 6.26
N GLU A 47 7.68 17.55 6.32
CA GLU A 47 7.23 18.46 5.26
C GLU A 47 7.89 18.16 3.91
N LYS A 48 9.17 17.77 3.91
CA LYS A 48 9.89 17.42 2.68
C LYS A 48 9.41 16.10 2.08
N ILE A 49 9.13 15.09 2.91
CA ILE A 49 8.61 13.80 2.44
C ILE A 49 7.21 13.98 1.89
N ASP A 50 6.33 14.70 2.61
CA ASP A 50 4.96 14.94 2.18
C ASP A 50 4.92 15.68 0.84
N ALA A 51 5.66 16.78 0.71
CA ALA A 51 5.72 17.53 -0.54
C ALA A 51 6.23 16.69 -1.71
N ALA A 52 7.24 15.84 -1.48
CA ALA A 52 7.76 14.94 -2.52
C ALA A 52 6.74 13.86 -2.91
N LEU A 53 6.02 13.29 -1.94
CA LEU A 53 4.95 12.31 -2.19
C LEU A 53 3.76 12.92 -2.93
N GLU A 54 3.38 14.16 -2.60
CA GLU A 54 2.35 14.92 -3.32
C GLU A 54 2.76 15.18 -4.77
N GLU A 55 4.01 15.58 -5.02
CA GLU A 55 4.52 15.83 -6.37
C GLU A 55 4.44 14.58 -7.25
N ILE A 56 4.98 13.44 -6.78
CA ILE A 56 4.98 12.18 -7.56
C ILE A 56 3.58 11.57 -7.70
N ARG A 57 2.65 11.93 -6.82
CA ARG A 57 1.24 11.54 -6.93
C ARG A 57 0.55 12.38 -7.99
N ALA A 58 0.77 13.70 -7.98
CA ALA A 58 0.16 14.64 -8.91
C ALA A 58 0.64 14.44 -10.35
N ASP A 59 1.92 14.09 -10.54
CA ASP A 59 2.50 13.87 -11.88
C ASP A 59 2.27 12.45 -12.43
N GLY A 60 1.70 11.56 -11.62
CA GLY A 60 1.38 10.17 -12.00
C GLY A 60 2.53 9.18 -11.87
N THR A 61 3.71 9.61 -11.41
CA THR A 61 4.86 8.72 -11.17
C THR A 61 4.54 7.62 -10.17
N LEU A 62 3.85 7.96 -9.08
CA LEU A 62 3.48 6.98 -8.05
C LEU A 62 2.54 5.91 -8.59
N LYS A 63 1.57 6.31 -9.42
CA LYS A 63 0.69 5.39 -10.15
C LYS A 63 1.49 4.47 -11.07
N ALA A 64 2.42 5.01 -11.85
CA ALA A 64 3.25 4.22 -12.76
C ALA A 64 4.08 3.17 -12.01
N ILE A 65 4.64 3.52 -10.84
CA ILE A 65 5.34 2.57 -9.96
C ILE A 65 4.38 1.47 -9.49
N SER A 66 3.18 1.82 -9.03
CA SER A 66 2.18 0.84 -8.59
C SER A 66 1.81 -0.13 -9.70
N GLU A 67 1.57 0.37 -10.92
CA GLU A 67 1.24 -0.46 -12.08
C GLU A 67 2.39 -1.39 -12.47
N GLU A 68 3.64 -0.91 -12.43
CA GLU A 68 4.83 -1.71 -12.76
C GLU A 68 5.01 -2.90 -11.82
N TRP A 69 4.84 -2.68 -10.51
CA TRP A 69 5.15 -3.69 -9.50
C TRP A 69 3.95 -4.52 -9.05
N LEU A 70 2.74 -3.94 -9.07
CA LEU A 70 1.54 -4.56 -8.51
C LEU A 70 0.48 -4.86 -9.59
N GLY A 71 0.68 -4.42 -10.83
CA GLY A 71 -0.25 -4.67 -11.94
C GLY A 71 -1.55 -3.86 -11.87
N GLY A 72 -1.61 -2.84 -11.02
CA GLY A 72 -2.76 -1.95 -10.87
C GLY A 72 -2.41 -0.68 -10.10
N ASP A 73 -3.33 0.29 -10.09
CA ASP A 73 -3.19 1.52 -9.31
C ASP A 73 -3.75 1.31 -7.90
N TYR A 74 -2.86 1.11 -6.93
CA TYR A 74 -3.19 0.98 -5.50
C TYR A 74 -2.82 2.25 -4.72
N THR A 75 -2.67 3.36 -5.45
CA THR A 75 -2.27 4.64 -4.86
C THR A 75 -3.50 5.51 -4.59
N SER A 76 -4.66 5.16 -5.13
CA SER A 76 -5.95 5.83 -4.92
C SER A 76 -6.90 4.96 -4.09
N ASP A 77 -8.02 5.55 -3.65
CA ASP A 77 -9.10 4.84 -2.94
C ASP A 77 -8.67 4.14 -1.63
N ILE A 78 -7.94 4.86 -0.77
CA ILE A 78 -7.46 4.39 0.54
C ILE A 78 -8.33 4.98 1.66
N ASP A 79 -8.69 4.19 2.68
CA ASP A 79 -9.42 4.73 3.84
C ASP A 79 -8.43 5.52 4.73
N GLU A 80 -8.51 6.85 4.70
CA GLU A 80 -7.61 7.72 5.49
C GLU A 80 -7.91 7.68 7.00
N GLU A 81 -9.11 7.25 7.39
CA GLU A 81 -9.52 7.09 8.78
C GLU A 81 -9.38 5.64 9.24
N LEU A 82 -8.42 5.39 10.12
CA LEU A 82 -8.25 4.09 10.76
C LEU A 82 -9.33 3.86 11.82
N ASN A 83 -10.26 2.95 11.56
CA ASN A 83 -11.20 2.45 12.55
C ASN A 83 -10.51 1.45 13.48
N VAL A 84 -9.81 1.96 14.49
CA VAL A 84 -9.14 1.12 15.50
C VAL A 84 -10.19 0.56 16.45
N VAL A 85 -10.39 -0.76 16.42
CA VAL A 85 -11.17 -1.45 17.46
C VAL A 85 -10.26 -1.60 18.66
N GLU A 86 -10.49 -0.82 19.71
CA GLU A 86 -9.86 -1.02 21.03
C GLU A 86 -10.33 -2.32 21.71
#